data_AF-A0A814PJA7-F1
#
_entry.id   AF-A0A814PJA7-F1
#
_cell.length_a   1.000
_cell.length_b   1.000
_cell.length_c   1.000
_cell.angle_alpha   90.00
_cell.angle_beta   90.00
_cell.angle_gamma   90.00
#
_symmetry.space_group_name_H-M   'P 1'
#
loop_
_entity.id
_entity.type
_entity.pdbx_description
1 polymer ?
#
loop_
_entity_poly.entity_id
_entity_poly.type
_entity_poly.pdbx_seq_one_letter_code
_entity_poly.pdbx_strand_id
1 'polypeptide(L)'
;MINFQLSLALVMISIYRFSFIVYHTQVFFRTKKWFIICLSSQWLIGFLLPLVSLFAQSNSKCIHSQWISIYIMVFIIVICPLISLTANLRLFLFGHSASRRLHSHNSRNRIAPISAIISNRTDLRHSLTPRISRRDTHILKHTIYMFLMLVFGWGPIYILFIVIHSTTVSTILLGFFCVWAQISLVCLVINMFIFNTQLRKYLMKKIFHS
;
A
#
# COMPACT_ATOMS: atom_id res chain seq x y z
N MET A 1 16.21 5.11 -16.04
CA MET A 1 15.19 5.97 -15.38
C MET A 1 14.64 5.24 -14.17
N ILE A 2 14.60 5.90 -13.00
CA ILE A 2 13.98 5.35 -11.80
C ILE A 2 12.47 5.25 -12.05
N ASN A 3 11.89 4.06 -11.87
CA ASN A 3 10.45 3.86 -12.06
C ASN A 3 9.68 4.33 -10.81
N PHE A 4 9.47 5.64 -10.71
CA PHE A 4 8.76 6.27 -9.59
C PHE A 4 7.26 5.90 -9.52
N GLN A 5 6.69 5.42 -10.64
CA GLN A 5 5.28 5.00 -10.71
C GLN A 5 4.97 3.90 -9.71
N LEU A 6 5.92 3.00 -9.46
CA LEU A 6 5.76 1.88 -8.54
C LEU A 6 5.65 2.35 -7.09
N SER A 7 6.49 3.29 -6.67
CA SER A 7 6.44 3.89 -5.33
C SER A 7 5.15 4.70 -5.12
N LEU A 8 4.72 5.46 -6.14
CA LEU A 8 3.44 6.19 -6.10
C LEU A 8 2.25 5.23 -6.04
N ALA A 9 2.28 4.13 -6.79
CA ALA A 9 1.22 3.12 -6.76
C ALA A 9 1.06 2.52 -5.35
N LEU A 10 2.17 2.22 -4.67
CA LEU A 10 2.11 1.73 -3.29
C LEU A 10 1.49 2.75 -2.34
N VAL A 11 1.91 4.02 -2.42
CA VAL A 11 1.36 5.09 -1.58
C VAL A 11 -0.16 5.20 -1.79
N MET A 12 -0.59 5.23 -3.05
CA MET A 12 -2.01 5.36 -3.40
C MET A 12 -2.82 4.14 -2.97
N ILE A 13 -2.29 2.92 -3.10
CA ILE A 13 -2.94 1.71 -2.60
C ILE A 13 -3.05 1.75 -1.07
N SER A 14 -2.00 2.17 -0.37
CA SER A 14 -2.00 2.31 1.09
C SER A 14 -3.02 3.36 1.55
N ILE A 15 -3.09 4.52 0.89
CA ILE A 15 -4.08 5.56 1.17
C ILE A 15 -5.50 5.06 0.88
N TYR A 16 -5.73 4.46 -0.29
CA TYR A 16 -7.03 3.91 -0.66
C TYR A 16 -7.55 2.92 0.39
N ARG A 17 -6.69 1.98 0.82
CA ARG A 17 -7.03 0.97 1.82
C ARG A 17 -7.22 1.57 3.21
N PHE A 18 -6.37 2.52 3.59
CA PHE A 18 -6.53 3.26 4.83
C PHE A 18 -7.89 3.96 4.87
N SER A 19 -8.25 4.69 3.82
CA SER A 19 -9.53 5.37 3.73
C SER A 19 -10.71 4.40 3.77
N PHE A 20 -10.62 3.29 3.03
CA PHE A 20 -11.67 2.28 2.97
C PHE A 20 -11.97 1.63 4.34
N ILE A 21 -10.93 1.36 5.13
CA ILE A 21 -11.06 0.63 6.41
C ILE A 21 -11.39 1.59 7.57
N VAL A 22 -10.68 2.71 7.66
CA VAL A 22 -10.87 3.66 8.78
C VAL A 22 -12.21 4.38 8.63
N TYR A 23 -12.52 4.87 7.43
CA TYR A 23 -13.77 5.58 7.15
C TYR A 23 -14.84 4.66 6.54
N HIS A 24 -14.92 3.42 7.02
CA HIS A 24 -15.88 2.42 6.54
C HIS A 24 -17.36 2.87 6.61
N THR A 25 -17.68 3.83 7.49
CA THR A 25 -19.01 4.42 7.64
C THR A 25 -19.38 5.37 6.49
N GLN A 26 -18.41 5.95 5.80
CA GLN A 26 -18.66 6.86 4.70
C GLN A 26 -18.77 6.07 3.39
N VAL A 27 -19.97 6.10 2.79
CA VAL A 27 -20.29 5.38 1.54
C VAL A 27 -19.35 5.78 0.40
N PHE A 28 -18.92 7.05 0.37
CA PHE A 28 -18.02 7.58 -0.66
C PHE A 28 -16.75 6.74 -0.85
N PHE A 29 -16.04 6.43 0.23
CA PHE A 29 -14.77 5.67 0.17
C PHE A 29 -14.92 4.22 -0.25
N ARG A 30 -16.16 3.67 -0.23
CA ARG A 30 -16.46 2.31 -0.71
C ARG A 30 -16.81 2.25 -2.18
N THR A 31 -17.02 3.40 -2.82
CA THR A 31 -17.38 3.44 -4.25
C THR A 31 -16.19 3.18 -5.16
N LYS A 32 -16.45 2.64 -6.35
CA LYS A 32 -15.44 2.54 -7.42
C LYS A 32 -14.90 3.91 -7.83
N LYS A 33 -15.69 4.99 -7.64
CA LYS A 33 -15.30 6.37 -7.93
C LYS A 33 -14.06 6.78 -7.12
N TRP A 34 -14.01 6.44 -5.83
CA TRP A 34 -12.84 6.73 -4.99
C TRP A 34 -11.57 6.03 -5.52
N PHE A 35 -11.67 4.77 -5.90
CA PHE A 35 -10.56 4.04 -6.51
C PHE A 35 -10.07 4.69 -7.80
N ILE A 36 -11.00 5.11 -8.68
CA ILE A 36 -10.67 5.81 -9.93
C ILE A 36 -9.98 7.15 -9.64
N ILE A 37 -10.43 7.89 -8.63
CA ILE A 37 -9.78 9.16 -8.22
C ILE A 37 -8.35 8.89 -7.76
N CYS A 38 -8.11 7.89 -6.90
CA CYS A 38 -6.76 7.53 -6.47
C CYS A 38 -5.87 7.08 -7.64
N LEU A 39 -6.42 6.32 -8.59
CA LEU A 39 -5.67 5.90 -9.76
C LEU A 39 -5.33 7.10 -10.66
N SER A 40 -6.30 7.98 -10.89
CA SER A 40 -6.12 9.17 -11.73
C SER A 40 -5.11 10.14 -11.10
N SER A 41 -5.14 10.32 -9.78
CA SER A 41 -4.16 11.16 -9.08
C SER A 41 -2.76 10.57 -9.12
N GLN A 42 -2.61 9.24 -9.05
CA GLN A 42 -1.32 8.57 -9.24
C GLN A 42 -0.70 8.91 -10.60
N TRP A 43 -1.49 8.75 -11.67
CA TRP A 43 -1.03 9.02 -13.04
C TRP A 43 -0.73 10.50 -13.25
N LEU A 44 -1.56 11.39 -12.73
CA LEU A 44 -1.37 12.83 -12.85
C LEU A 44 -0.08 13.29 -12.16
N ILE A 45 0.17 12.85 -10.92
CA ILE A 45 1.42 13.13 -10.20
C ILE A 45 2.61 12.51 -10.95
N GLY A 46 2.44 11.29 -11.43
CA GLY A 46 3.48 10.59 -12.16
C GLY A 46 3.80 11.19 -13.53
N PHE A 47 2.88 11.94 -14.12
CA PHE A 47 3.12 12.70 -15.35
C PHE A 47 3.77 14.06 -15.06
N LEU A 48 3.31 14.75 -14.00
CA LEU A 48 3.82 16.06 -13.62
C LEU A 48 5.29 16.03 -13.18
N LEU A 49 5.71 15.01 -12.42
CA LEU A 49 7.06 14.93 -11.87
C LEU A 49 8.17 14.92 -12.95
N PRO A 50 8.12 14.06 -13.99
CA PRO A 50 9.06 14.11 -15.11
C PRO A 50 8.96 15.41 -15.91
N LEU A 51 7.75 15.95 -16.06
CA LEU A 51 7.52 17.15 -16.86
C LEU A 51 8.27 18.36 -16.27
N VAL A 52 8.25 18.51 -14.93
CA VAL A 52 9.05 19.53 -14.23
C VAL A 52 10.55 19.37 -14.51
N SER A 53 11.05 18.12 -14.53
CA SER A 53 12.46 17.84 -14.84
C SER A 53 12.81 18.23 -16.28
N LEU A 54 11.92 17.98 -17.25
CA LEU A 54 12.16 18.32 -18.66
C LEU A 54 12.23 19.83 -18.87
N PHE A 55 11.31 20.59 -18.29
CA PHE A 55 11.32 22.05 -18.40
C PHE A 55 12.52 22.70 -17.70
N ALA A 56 12.95 22.15 -16.56
CA ALA A 56 14.12 22.65 -15.86
C ALA A 56 15.43 22.42 -16.63
N GLN A 57 15.53 21.30 -17.35
CA GLN A 57 16.69 20.98 -18.19
C GLN A 57 16.77 21.89 -19.43
N SER A 58 15.63 22.37 -19.93
CA SER A 58 15.58 23.25 -21.11
C SER A 58 16.00 24.70 -20.83
N ASN A 59 15.90 25.20 -19.59
CA ASN A 59 15.90 26.65 -19.32
C ASN A 59 17.08 27.19 -18.49
N SER A 60 17.99 26.40 -17.91
CA SER A 60 19.06 26.97 -17.09
C SER A 60 20.28 26.08 -16.81
N LYS A 61 21.41 26.76 -16.52
CA LYS A 61 22.76 26.25 -16.19
C LYS A 61 22.74 25.03 -15.25
N CYS A 62 23.64 24.07 -15.50
CA CYS A 62 23.74 22.71 -14.96
C CYS A 62 23.44 22.50 -13.46
N ILE A 63 23.59 23.51 -12.60
CA ILE A 63 23.41 23.42 -11.15
C ILE A 63 21.93 23.24 -10.78
N HIS A 64 20.99 23.94 -11.42
CA HIS A 64 19.57 23.86 -11.03
C HIS A 64 18.94 22.50 -11.38
N SER A 65 19.45 21.86 -12.44
CA SER A 65 19.02 20.53 -12.89
C SER A 65 19.37 19.41 -11.90
N GLN A 66 20.44 19.55 -11.11
CA GLN A 66 20.85 18.52 -10.15
C GLN A 66 19.97 18.50 -8.89
N TRP A 67 19.59 19.68 -8.38
CA TRP A 67 18.74 19.80 -7.20
C TRP A 67 17.38 19.13 -7.39
N ILE A 68 16.75 19.31 -8.55
CA ILE A 68 15.45 18.67 -8.87
C ILE A 68 15.56 17.15 -8.83
N SER A 69 16.66 16.58 -9.34
CA SER A 69 16.91 15.14 -9.29
C SER A 69 17.04 14.63 -7.85
N ILE A 70 17.73 15.39 -6.99
CA ILE A 70 17.87 15.08 -5.55
C ILE A 70 16.51 15.14 -4.85
N TYR A 71 15.70 16.18 -5.11
CA TYR A 71 14.36 16.31 -4.53
C TYR A 71 13.46 15.12 -4.92
N ILE A 72 13.47 14.74 -6.19
CA ILE A 72 12.72 13.58 -6.70
C ILE A 72 13.19 12.30 -6.00
N MET A 73 14.49 12.10 -5.84
CA MET A 73 15.03 10.95 -5.10
C MET A 73 14.56 10.92 -3.65
N VAL A 74 14.71 12.02 -2.90
CA VAL A 74 14.28 12.08 -1.49
C VAL A 74 12.79 11.80 -1.37
N PHE A 75 11.98 12.37 -2.26
CA PHE A 75 10.54 12.14 -2.28
C PHE A 75 10.18 10.66 -2.50
N ILE A 76 10.84 9.99 -3.45
CA ILE A 76 10.57 8.59 -3.80
C ILE A 76 11.10 7.63 -2.74
N ILE A 77 12.27 7.90 -2.18
CA ILE A 77 13.00 6.95 -1.33
C ILE A 77 12.61 7.10 0.13
N VAL A 78 12.33 8.31 0.58
CA VAL A 78 12.06 8.60 1.98
C VAL A 78 10.58 8.85 2.19
N ILE A 79 10.01 9.83 1.49
CA ILE A 79 8.64 10.30 1.77
C ILE A 79 7.60 9.23 1.39
N CYS A 80 7.67 8.66 0.19
CA CYS A 80 6.69 7.67 -0.26
C CYS A 80 6.66 6.39 0.62
N PRO A 81 7.80 5.76 0.97
CA PRO A 81 7.80 4.60 1.84
C PRO A 81 7.35 4.93 3.27
N LEU A 82 7.70 6.11 3.80
CA LEU A 82 7.25 6.54 5.12
C LEU A 82 5.73 6.71 5.18
N ILE A 83 5.12 7.39 4.19
CA ILE A 83 3.66 7.55 4.13
C ILE A 83 2.98 6.17 4.06
N SER A 84 3.48 5.28 3.20
CA SER A 84 2.95 3.93 3.05
C SER A 84 3.07 3.13 4.35
N LEU A 85 4.23 3.20 5.01
CA LEU A 85 4.50 2.53 6.28
C LEU A 85 3.58 3.06 7.39
N THR A 86 3.47 4.38 7.54
CA THR A 86 2.59 5.00 8.54
C THR A 86 1.13 4.60 8.33
N ALA A 87 0.64 4.62 7.08
CA ALA A 87 -0.72 4.20 6.76
C ALA A 87 -0.95 2.71 7.12
N ASN A 88 -0.02 1.83 6.73
CA ASN A 88 -0.11 0.40 7.02
C ASN A 88 0.00 0.10 8.52
N LEU A 89 0.88 0.77 9.26
CA LEU A 89 1.03 0.64 10.71
C LEU A 89 -0.21 1.11 11.46
N ARG A 90 -0.76 2.27 11.10
CA ARG A 90 -2.01 2.77 11.70
C ARG A 90 -3.16 1.79 11.46
N LEU A 91 -3.24 1.24 10.25
CA LEU A 91 -4.25 0.23 9.92
C LEU A 91 -4.07 -1.05 10.75
N PHE A 92 -2.83 -1.46 11.00
CA PHE A 92 -2.50 -2.61 11.85
C PHE A 92 -2.87 -2.38 13.32
N LEU A 93 -2.52 -1.22 13.88
CA LEU A 93 -2.88 -0.85 15.24
C LEU A 93 -4.40 -0.76 15.41
N PHE A 94 -5.10 -0.21 14.42
CA PHE A 94 -6.56 -0.17 14.39
C PHE A 94 -7.16 -1.59 14.36
N GLY A 95 -6.66 -2.45 13.46
CA GLY A 95 -7.01 -3.86 13.35
C GLY A 95 -6.88 -4.63 14.66
N HIS A 96 -5.74 -4.45 15.31
CA HIS A 96 -5.42 -5.16 16.54
C HIS A 96 -6.21 -4.64 17.75
N SER A 97 -6.40 -3.33 17.86
CA SER A 97 -7.21 -2.71 18.92
C SER A 97 -8.68 -3.15 18.84
N ALA A 98 -9.25 -3.24 17.63
CA ALA A 98 -10.61 -3.74 17.44
C ALA A 98 -10.74 -5.21 17.84
N SER A 99 -9.74 -6.04 17.51
CA SER A 99 -9.74 -7.47 17.85
C SER A 99 -9.65 -7.72 19.37
N ARG A 100 -8.87 -6.93 20.12
CA ARG A 100 -8.76 -7.07 21.58
C ARG A 100 -10.07 -6.75 22.30
N ARG A 101 -10.79 -5.71 21.85
CA ARG A 101 -12.08 -5.29 22.44
C ARG A 101 -13.17 -6.38 22.32
N LEU A 102 -13.16 -7.14 21.23
CA LEU A 102 -14.12 -8.22 21.04
C LEU A 102 -13.85 -9.44 21.94
N HIS A 103 -12.57 -9.74 22.21
CA HIS A 103 -12.22 -10.87 23.08
C HIS A 103 -12.53 -10.57 24.56
N SER A 104 -12.29 -9.34 25.03
CA SER A 104 -12.66 -8.96 26.40
C SER A 104 -14.17 -8.90 26.62
N HIS A 105 -14.96 -8.50 25.61
CA HIS A 105 -16.42 -8.47 25.72
C HIS A 105 -17.04 -9.88 25.72
N ASN A 106 -16.55 -10.79 24.86
CA ASN A 106 -17.08 -12.15 24.77
C ASN A 106 -16.69 -13.02 25.98
N SER A 107 -15.58 -12.71 26.65
CA SER A 107 -15.19 -13.36 27.92
C SER A 107 -16.03 -12.86 29.10
N ARG A 108 -16.55 -11.63 29.06
CA ARG A 108 -17.37 -11.06 30.14
C ARG A 108 -18.83 -11.52 30.11
N ASN A 109 -19.37 -11.79 28.90
CA ASN A 109 -20.74 -12.29 28.74
C ASN A 109 -20.89 -13.80 29.00
N ARG A 110 -19.82 -14.57 29.20
CA ARG A 110 -19.90 -15.97 29.65
C ARG A 110 -20.15 -16.11 31.16
N ILE A 111 -20.15 -15.00 31.91
CA ILE A 111 -20.43 -14.97 33.36
C ILE A 111 -21.59 -14.00 33.67
N ALA A 112 -22.44 -13.69 32.68
CA ALA A 112 -23.67 -12.95 32.95
C ALA A 112 -24.75 -13.96 33.41
N PRO A 113 -25.28 -13.84 34.65
CA PRO A 113 -26.33 -14.72 35.13
C PRO A 113 -27.62 -14.53 34.31
N ILE A 114 -28.48 -15.54 34.40
CA ILE A 114 -29.73 -15.79 33.65
C ILE A 114 -30.75 -14.62 33.64
N SER A 115 -30.48 -13.49 34.30
CA SER A 115 -31.38 -12.33 34.41
C SER A 115 -31.50 -11.45 33.16
N ALA A 116 -30.70 -11.66 32.11
CA ALA A 116 -30.74 -10.83 30.89
C ALA A 116 -31.85 -11.21 29.87
N ILE A 117 -32.70 -12.19 30.18
CA ILE A 117 -33.78 -12.65 29.27
C ILE A 117 -34.96 -11.65 29.23
N ILE A 118 -35.03 -10.68 30.15
CA ILE A 118 -36.24 -9.85 30.34
C ILE A 118 -36.13 -8.42 29.73
N SER A 119 -34.96 -7.90 29.37
CA SER A 119 -34.88 -6.56 28.76
C SER A 119 -35.06 -6.62 27.24
N ASN A 120 -36.29 -6.92 26.83
CA ASN A 120 -36.75 -6.58 25.49
C ASN A 120 -36.62 -5.07 25.28
N ARG A 121 -36.10 -4.69 24.10
CA ARG A 121 -36.37 -3.41 23.40
C ARG A 121 -35.44 -2.20 23.62
N THR A 122 -34.12 -2.35 23.49
CA THR A 122 -33.22 -1.22 23.09
C THR A 122 -31.97 -1.64 22.28
N ASP A 123 -31.99 -2.82 21.65
CA ASP A 123 -30.80 -3.41 21.00
C ASP A 123 -30.46 -2.87 19.59
N LEU A 124 -30.92 -1.66 19.23
CA LEU A 124 -30.64 -1.08 17.91
C LEU A 124 -29.29 -0.33 17.82
N ARG A 125 -28.50 -0.27 18.91
CA ARG A 125 -27.20 0.45 18.94
C ARG A 125 -25.96 -0.45 18.91
N HIS A 126 -26.10 -1.77 18.93
CA HIS A 126 -24.95 -2.68 19.06
C HIS A 126 -24.17 -2.96 17.75
N SER A 127 -24.59 -2.42 16.60
CA SER A 127 -23.91 -2.62 15.31
C SER A 127 -22.81 -1.61 14.98
N LEU A 128 -22.59 -0.59 15.81
CA LEU A 128 -21.62 0.48 15.56
C LEU A 128 -20.15 0.11 15.84
N THR A 129 -19.88 -1.10 16.33
CA THR A 129 -18.49 -1.54 16.48
C THR A 129 -18.01 -2.18 15.18
N PRO A 130 -16.98 -1.63 14.51
CA PRO A 130 -16.44 -2.21 13.29
C PRO A 130 -15.86 -3.59 13.61
N ARG A 131 -16.62 -4.64 13.28
CA ARG A 131 -16.16 -6.02 13.37
C ARG A 131 -15.22 -6.28 12.21
N ILE A 132 -13.94 -5.96 12.42
CA ILE A 132 -12.87 -6.28 11.48
C ILE A 132 -12.85 -7.79 11.29
N SER A 133 -13.13 -8.24 10.07
CA SER A 133 -13.22 -9.65 9.74
C SER A 133 -11.83 -10.27 9.80
N ARG A 134 -11.73 -11.58 10.11
CA ARG A 134 -10.48 -12.35 9.91
C ARG A 134 -9.94 -12.20 8.49
N ARG A 135 -10.83 -11.94 7.53
CA ARG A 135 -10.48 -11.61 6.14
C ARG A 135 -9.63 -10.33 6.07
N ASP A 136 -10.00 -9.28 6.80
CA ASP A 136 -9.34 -7.98 6.72
C ASP A 136 -7.94 -8.01 7.34
N THR A 137 -7.76 -8.76 8.43
CA THR A 137 -6.44 -8.96 9.04
C THR A 137 -5.51 -9.77 8.14
N HIS A 138 -6.04 -10.77 7.42
CA HIS A 138 -5.28 -11.52 6.43
C HIS A 138 -4.85 -10.63 5.25
N ILE A 139 -5.77 -9.82 4.69
CA ILE A 139 -5.46 -8.88 3.61
C ILE A 139 -4.42 -7.85 4.08
N LEU A 140 -4.52 -7.37 5.33
CA LEU A 140 -3.52 -6.47 5.90
C LEU A 140 -2.13 -7.10 5.99
N LYS A 141 -2.01 -8.30 6.57
CA LYS A 141 -0.73 -9.02 6.63
C LYS A 141 -0.12 -9.18 5.23
N HIS A 142 -0.95 -9.56 4.25
CA HIS A 142 -0.53 -9.68 2.86
C HIS A 142 0.00 -8.36 2.30
N THR A 143 -0.64 -7.24 2.59
CA THR A 143 -0.17 -5.93 2.08
C THR A 143 1.11 -5.45 2.76
N ILE A 144 1.28 -5.71 4.06
CA ILE A 144 2.56 -5.44 4.74
C ILE A 144 3.67 -6.27 4.09
N TYR A 145 3.39 -7.54 3.81
CA TYR A 145 4.35 -8.41 3.12
C TYR A 145 4.69 -7.92 1.71
N MET A 146 3.69 -7.49 0.92
CA MET A 146 3.89 -6.85 -0.39
C MET A 146 4.76 -5.59 -0.29
N PHE A 147 4.52 -4.76 0.74
CA PHE A 147 5.33 -3.56 1.00
C PHE A 147 6.79 -3.92 1.31
N LEU A 148 7.02 -4.90 2.20
CA LEU A 148 8.36 -5.38 2.53
C LEU A 148 9.09 -5.95 1.31
N MET A 149 8.42 -6.78 0.50
CA MET A 149 9.01 -7.30 -0.74
C MET A 149 9.43 -6.18 -1.70
N LEU A 150 8.66 -5.09 -1.79
CA LEU A 150 9.07 -3.95 -2.59
C LEU A 150 10.28 -3.23 -1.98
N VAL A 151 10.26 -2.94 -0.68
CA VAL A 151 11.37 -2.25 -0.01
C VAL A 151 12.68 -3.04 -0.13
N PHE A 152 12.64 -4.35 0.04
CA PHE A 152 13.83 -5.20 -0.13
C PHE A 152 14.24 -5.40 -1.59
N GLY A 153 13.28 -5.37 -2.52
CA GLY A 153 13.55 -5.48 -3.96
C GLY A 153 14.19 -4.21 -4.54
N TRP A 154 13.63 -3.05 -4.20
CA TRP A 154 14.00 -1.77 -4.81
C TRP A 154 14.92 -0.92 -3.94
N GLY A 155 14.95 -1.17 -2.63
CA GLY A 155 15.84 -0.50 -1.67
C GLY A 155 17.31 -0.50 -2.11
N PRO A 156 17.89 -1.64 -2.54
CA PRO A 156 19.28 -1.68 -3.00
C PRO A 156 19.54 -0.76 -4.20
N ILE A 157 18.62 -0.71 -5.18
CA ILE A 157 18.73 0.23 -6.33
C ILE A 157 18.73 1.68 -5.83
N TYR A 158 17.83 2.02 -4.91
CA TYR A 158 17.74 3.37 -4.37
C TYR A 158 19.01 3.79 -3.64
N ILE A 159 19.57 2.90 -2.81
CA ILE A 159 20.85 3.14 -2.14
C ILE A 159 21.97 3.30 -3.18
N LEU A 160 21.99 2.45 -4.21
CA LEU A 160 22.99 2.52 -5.27
C LEU A 160 22.96 3.88 -6.00
N PHE A 161 21.78 4.45 -6.25
CA PHE A 161 21.66 5.77 -6.85
C PHE A 161 22.27 6.88 -5.99
N ILE A 162 22.18 6.77 -4.65
CA ILE A 162 22.83 7.71 -3.74
C ILE A 162 24.36 7.53 -3.83
N VAL A 163 24.83 6.29 -3.86
CA VAL A 163 26.26 5.95 -3.92
C VAL A 163 26.89 6.34 -5.27
N ILE A 164 26.15 6.23 -6.38
CA ILE A 164 26.61 6.69 -7.72
C ILE A 164 26.90 8.19 -7.71
N HIS A 165 26.20 8.98 -6.88
CA HIS A 165 26.46 10.41 -6.78
C HIS A 165 27.76 10.72 -6.05
N SER A 166 28.21 9.84 -5.15
CA SER A 166 29.45 10.03 -4.37
C SER A 166 30.65 9.28 -4.93
N THR A 167 30.44 8.17 -5.66
CA THR A 167 31.51 7.26 -6.09
C THR A 167 31.19 6.58 -7.42
N THR A 168 32.22 6.14 -8.14
CA THR A 168 32.06 5.32 -9.35
C THR A 168 31.64 3.90 -8.97
N VAL A 169 30.46 3.49 -9.40
CA VAL A 169 29.93 2.14 -9.16
C VAL A 169 30.16 1.26 -10.39
N SER A 170 30.55 -0.01 -10.16
CA SER A 170 30.69 -0.99 -11.24
C SER A 170 29.36 -1.23 -11.97
N THR A 171 29.40 -1.24 -13.31
CA THR A 171 28.24 -1.51 -14.18
C THR A 171 27.63 -2.88 -13.92
N ILE A 172 28.45 -3.87 -13.53
CA ILE A 172 28.00 -5.23 -13.19
C ILE A 172 27.12 -5.20 -11.94
N LEU A 173 27.53 -4.43 -10.91
CA LEU A 173 26.77 -4.30 -9.67
C LEU A 173 25.42 -3.62 -9.89
N LEU A 174 25.39 -2.58 -10.73
CA LEU A 174 24.16 -1.93 -11.17
C LEU A 174 23.24 -2.91 -11.90
N GLY A 175 23.79 -3.67 -12.86
CA GLY A 175 23.04 -4.69 -13.60
C GLY A 175 22.41 -5.75 -12.68
N PHE A 176 23.19 -6.24 -11.70
CA PHE A 176 22.70 -7.20 -10.70
C PHE A 176 21.50 -6.66 -9.92
N PHE A 177 21.60 -5.45 -9.36
CA PHE A 177 20.50 -4.86 -8.60
C PHE A 177 19.28 -4.54 -9.46
N CYS A 178 19.47 -4.16 -10.73
CA CYS A 178 18.38 -4.01 -11.69
C CYS A 178 17.62 -5.33 -11.89
N VAL A 179 18.33 -6.45 -12.12
CA VAL A 179 17.70 -7.76 -12.25
C VAL A 179 16.99 -8.16 -10.95
N TRP A 180 17.60 -7.93 -9.79
CA TRP A 180 17.00 -8.18 -8.47
C TRP A 180 15.65 -7.48 -8.28
N ALA A 181 15.56 -6.19 -8.64
CA ALA A 181 14.30 -5.45 -8.54
C ALA A 181 13.22 -5.96 -9.49
N GLN A 182 13.61 -6.42 -10.70
CA GLN A 182 12.66 -7.05 -11.63
C GLN A 182 12.15 -8.39 -11.08
N ILE A 183 13.02 -9.21 -10.48
CA ILE A 183 12.62 -10.45 -9.81
C ILE A 183 11.62 -10.13 -8.68
N SER A 184 11.88 -9.09 -7.88
CA SER A 184 10.93 -8.64 -6.85
C SER A 184 9.56 -8.28 -7.44
N LEU A 185 9.52 -7.61 -8.59
CA LEU A 185 8.26 -7.28 -9.29
C LEU A 185 7.52 -8.53 -9.75
N VAL A 186 8.22 -9.51 -10.32
CA VAL A 186 7.63 -10.80 -10.71
C VAL A 186 7.07 -11.52 -9.48
N CYS A 187 7.82 -11.56 -8.37
CA CYS A 187 7.36 -12.12 -7.11
C CYS A 187 6.11 -11.41 -6.58
N LEU A 188 6.00 -10.09 -6.72
CA LEU A 188 4.80 -9.33 -6.35
C LEU A 188 3.60 -9.73 -7.21
N VAL A 189 3.76 -9.87 -8.52
CA VAL A 189 2.69 -10.29 -9.44
C VAL A 189 2.22 -11.71 -9.11
N ILE A 190 3.15 -12.64 -8.92
CA ILE A 190 2.85 -14.02 -8.50
C ILE A 190 2.10 -14.02 -7.17
N ASN A 191 2.57 -13.23 -6.20
CA ASN A 191 1.94 -13.12 -4.90
C ASN A 191 0.50 -12.53 -4.99
N MET A 192 0.27 -11.52 -5.84
CA MET A 192 -1.09 -11.01 -6.09
C MET A 192 -1.99 -12.07 -6.71
N PHE A 193 -1.47 -12.86 -7.64
CA PHE A 193 -2.21 -13.94 -8.28
C PHE A 193 -2.58 -15.05 -7.28
N ILE A 194 -1.64 -15.51 -6.46
CA ILE A 194 -1.85 -16.58 -5.46
C ILE A 194 -2.92 -16.17 -4.44
N PHE A 195 -2.87 -14.93 -3.96
CA PHE A 195 -3.76 -14.45 -2.91
C PHE A 195 -5.14 -14.00 -3.43
N ASN A 196 -5.27 -13.66 -4.71
CA ASN A 196 -6.54 -13.28 -5.30
C ASN A 196 -7.34 -14.51 -5.77
N THR A 197 -8.03 -15.13 -4.80
CA THR A 197 -8.87 -16.32 -5.07
C THR A 197 -9.94 -16.09 -6.13
N GLN A 198 -10.51 -14.88 -6.25
CA GLN A 198 -11.52 -14.58 -7.27
C GLN A 198 -10.91 -14.51 -8.66
N LEU A 199 -9.76 -13.84 -8.80
CA LEU A 199 -9.02 -13.78 -10.06
C LEU A 199 -8.62 -15.18 -10.52
N ARG A 200 -8.13 -16.04 -9.60
CA ARG A 200 -7.79 -17.43 -9.90
C ARG A 200 -9.00 -18.22 -10.38
N LYS A 201 -10.15 -18.11 -9.71
CA LYS A 201 -11.40 -18.77 -10.14
C LYS A 201 -11.83 -18.30 -11.53
N TYR A 202 -11.76 -17.00 -11.79
CA TYR A 202 -12.11 -16.43 -13.09
C TYR A 202 -11.18 -16.94 -14.21
N LEU A 203 -9.87 -16.91 -14.00
CA LEU A 203 -8.89 -17.38 -14.97
C LEU A 203 -8.99 -18.88 -15.22
N MET A 204 -9.12 -19.71 -14.17
CA MET A 204 -9.33 -21.15 -14.34
C MET A 204 -10.62 -21.42 -15.12
N LYS A 205 -11.72 -20.72 -14.81
CA LYS A 205 -12.97 -20.86 -15.57
C LYS A 205 -12.78 -20.51 -17.05
N LYS A 206 -12.02 -19.47 -17.37
CA LYS A 206 -11.79 -19.04 -18.75
C LYS A 206 -10.85 -19.98 -19.52
N ILE A 207 -9.82 -20.53 -18.87
CA ILE A 207 -8.83 -21.42 -19.50
C ILE A 207 -9.42 -22.81 -19.75
N PHE A 208 -10.22 -23.35 -18.82
CA PHE A 208 -10.79 -24.71 -18.96
C PHE A 208 -12.11 -24.76 -19.75
N HIS A 209 -12.71 -23.62 -20.10
CA HIS A 209 -13.92 -23.53 -20.94
C HIS A 209 -13.67 -22.82 -22.29
N SER A 210 -12.42 -22.54 -22.64
CA SER A 210 -12.01 -22.09 -23.98
C SER A 210 -11.32 -23.22 -24.71
#